data_AF-A0A355X883-F1
#
_entry.id   AF-A0A355X883-F1
#
_cell.length_a   1.000
_cell.length_b   1.000
_cell.length_c   1.000
_cell.angle_alpha   90.00
_cell.angle_beta   90.00
_cell.angle_gamma   90.00
#
_symmetry.space_group_name_H-M   'P 1'
#
loop_
_entity.id
_entity.type
_entity.pdbx_description
1 polymer ?
#
loop_
_entity_poly.entity_id
_entity_poly.type
_entity_poly.pdbx_seq_one_letter_code
_entity_poly.pdbx_strand_id
1 'polypeptide(L)' 'INTSGLFMEMQDTLPNISFVKRFKEVGGKYITVGSDSHYAQKVGQGVDAGLKIAYESGFQSVTIFKNHQPVLMPIE' A
#
# COMPACT_ATOMS: atom_id res chain seq x y z
N ILE A 1 -1.07 -2.04 -2.06
CA ILE A 1 -1.25 -2.57 -0.70
C ILE A 1 -2.62 -2.12 -0.21
N ASN A 2 -3.59 -3.02 -0.29
CA ASN A 2 -4.93 -2.79 0.20
C ASN A 2 -4.95 -3.11 1.71
N THR A 3 -5.33 -2.13 2.53
CA THR A 3 -5.29 -2.22 4.00
C THR A 3 -6.58 -2.74 4.61
N SER A 4 -7.63 -2.96 3.81
CA SER A 4 -8.91 -3.48 4.29
C SER A 4 -8.79 -4.85 4.97
N GLY A 5 -7.90 -5.71 4.49
CA GLY A 5 -7.67 -7.06 5.04
C GLY A 5 -7.21 -7.07 6.50
N LEU A 6 -6.62 -5.97 7.01
CA LEU A 6 -6.24 -5.82 8.42
C LEU A 6 -7.45 -5.85 9.36
N PHE A 7 -8.62 -5.50 8.84
CA PHE A 7 -9.87 -5.40 9.60
C PHE A 7 -10.87 -6.51 9.23
N MET A 8 -10.39 -7.55 8.55
CA MET A 8 -11.11 -8.79 8.23
C MET A 8 -10.49 -9.97 9.00
N GLU A 9 -11.06 -11.17 8.86
CA GLU A 9 -10.55 -12.38 9.54
C GLU A 9 -9.07 -12.67 9.26
N MET A 10 -8.58 -12.33 8.06
CA MET A 10 -7.18 -12.53 7.65
C MET A 10 -6.19 -11.71 8.49
N GLN A 11 -6.59 -10.55 9.02
CA GLN A 11 -5.76 -9.67 9.86
C GLN A 11 -4.41 -9.28 9.23
N ASP A 12 -4.36 -9.19 7.91
CA ASP A 12 -3.16 -8.86 7.14
C ASP A 12 -3.56 -8.05 5.89
N THR A 13 -2.59 -7.34 5.30
CA THR A 13 -2.81 -6.59 4.08
C THR A 13 -2.97 -7.49 2.84
N LEU A 14 -3.57 -6.92 1.79
CA LEU A 14 -3.76 -7.58 0.51
C LEU A 14 -2.93 -6.86 -0.57
N PRO A 15 -1.84 -7.47 -1.08
CA PRO A 15 -1.22 -8.71 -0.64
C PRO A 15 -0.38 -8.52 0.63
N ASN A 16 0.03 -9.62 1.28
CA ASN A 16 0.92 -9.58 2.44
C ASN A 16 2.34 -9.10 2.09
N ILE A 17 3.14 -8.81 3.13
CA ILE A 17 4.49 -8.25 2.96
C ILE A 17 5.42 -9.12 2.10
N SER A 18 5.31 -10.44 2.15
CA SER A 18 6.16 -11.35 1.37
C SER A 18 6.00 -11.14 -0.13
N PHE A 19 4.77 -10.89 -0.59
CA PHE A 19 4.51 -10.58 -2.00
C PHE A 19 4.91 -9.15 -2.36
N VAL A 20 4.79 -8.19 -1.45
CA VAL A 20 5.26 -6.81 -1.69
C VAL A 20 6.79 -6.79 -1.84
N LYS A 21 7.51 -7.49 -0.97
CA LYS A 21 8.96 -7.72 -1.09
C LYS A 21 9.32 -8.39 -2.40
N ARG A 22 8.64 -9.48 -2.74
CA ARG A 22 8.87 -10.19 -4.00
C ARG A 22 8.66 -9.29 -5.21
N PHE A 23 7.61 -8.47 -5.21
CA PHE A 23 7.36 -7.49 -6.28
C PHE A 23 8.52 -6.51 -6.42
N LYS A 24 9.09 -6.02 -5.31
CA LYS A 24 10.28 -5.16 -5.35
C LYS A 24 11.51 -5.89 -5.90
N GLU A 25 11.79 -7.10 -5.42
CA GLU A 25 12.94 -7.93 -5.82
C GLU A 25 12.99 -8.17 -7.33
N VAL A 26 11.84 -8.38 -7.96
CA VAL A 26 11.75 -8.63 -9.41
C VAL A 26 11.67 -7.34 -10.25
N GLY A 27 11.96 -6.18 -9.65
CA GLY A 27 12.04 -4.90 -10.35
C GLY A 27 10.77 -4.06 -10.36
N GLY A 28 9.79 -4.39 -9.51
CA GLY A 28 8.58 -3.59 -9.30
C GLY A 28 8.91 -2.15 -8.90
N LYS A 29 8.31 -1.19 -9.61
CA LYS A 29 8.59 0.25 -9.45
C LYS A 29 7.47 1.00 -8.73
N TYR A 30 6.23 0.79 -9.15
CA TYR A 30 5.08 1.54 -8.65
C TYR A 30 4.27 0.70 -7.67
N ILE A 31 4.03 1.25 -6.49
CA ILE A 31 3.22 0.64 -5.44
C ILE A 31 2.23 1.67 -4.93
N THR A 32 0.95 1.32 -4.86
CA THR A 32 -0.11 2.17 -4.31
C THR A 32 -0.52 1.65 -2.93
N VAL A 33 -1.10 2.50 -2.09
CA VAL A 33 -1.71 2.12 -0.81
C VAL A 33 -3.15 2.65 -0.78
N GLY A 34 -4.09 1.84 -0.29
CA GLY A 34 -5.49 2.24 -0.24
C GLY A 34 -6.29 1.43 0.77
N SER A 35 -7.30 2.07 1.37
CA SER A 35 -8.12 1.46 2.42
C SER A 35 -9.31 0.66 1.90
N ASP A 36 -9.65 0.80 0.61
CA ASP A 36 -10.82 0.16 -0.01
C ASP A 36 -12.10 0.40 0.82
N SER A 37 -12.23 1.64 1.31
CA SER A 37 -13.25 1.97 2.29
C SER A 37 -14.61 2.12 1.63
N HIS A 38 -15.60 1.45 2.22
CA HIS A 38 -17.01 1.57 1.88
C HIS A 38 -17.78 2.48 2.88
N TYR A 39 -17.07 3.11 3.82
CA TYR A 39 -17.63 4.01 4.84
C TYR A 39 -16.78 5.26 4.98
N ALA A 40 -17.41 6.44 5.04
CA ALA A 40 -16.69 7.71 5.09
C ALA A 40 -15.69 7.81 6.26
N GLN A 41 -16.07 7.28 7.43
CA GLN A 41 -15.27 7.32 8.65
C GLN A 41 -14.03 6.40 8.60
N LYS A 42 -13.98 5.48 7.63
CA LYS A 42 -12.89 4.52 7.44
C LYS A 42 -11.99 4.85 6.24
N VAL A 43 -12.19 6.01 5.61
CA VAL A 43 -11.28 6.48 4.55
C VAL A 43 -9.88 6.62 5.15
N GLY A 44 -8.90 5.96 4.52
CA GLY A 44 -7.51 5.95 5.00
C GLY A 44 -7.25 5.01 6.18
N GLN A 45 -8.23 4.20 6.61
CA GLN A 45 -8.04 3.27 7.72
C GLN A 45 -6.89 2.30 7.42
N GLY A 46 -5.88 2.26 8.30
CA GLY A 46 -4.71 1.39 8.19
C GLY A 46 -3.67 1.84 7.17
N VAL A 47 -3.76 3.05 6.60
CA VAL A 47 -2.78 3.56 5.62
C VAL A 47 -1.36 3.54 6.17
N ASP A 48 -1.14 3.91 7.44
CA ASP A 48 0.20 3.90 8.06
C ASP A 48 0.82 2.50 8.06
N ALA A 49 0.03 1.45 8.30
CA ALA A 49 0.50 0.07 8.23
C ALA A 49 0.87 -0.30 6.77
N GLY A 50 0.08 0.14 5.80
CA GLY A 50 0.40 -0.05 4.38
C GLY A 50 1.68 0.68 3.95
N LEU A 51 1.89 1.92 4.41
CA LEU A 51 3.10 2.70 4.15
C LEU A 51 4.33 2.03 4.78
N LYS A 52 4.21 1.58 6.02
CA LYS A 52 5.26 0.82 6.71
C LYS A 52 5.65 -0.44 5.94
N ILE A 53 4.68 -1.23 5.45
CA ILE A 53 4.97 -2.42 4.63
C ILE A 53 5.68 -2.05 3.33
N ALA A 54 5.29 -0.96 2.66
CA ALA A 54 5.97 -0.50 1.45
C ALA A 54 7.43 -0.13 1.75
N TYR A 55 7.66 0.62 2.82
CA TYR A 55 9.00 1.04 3.25
C TYR A 55 9.88 -0.16 3.62
N GLU A 56 9.39 -1.07 4.48
CA GLU A 56 10.08 -2.30 4.86
C GLU A 56 10.33 -3.26 3.69
N SER A 57 9.57 -3.12 2.60
CA SER A 57 9.78 -3.86 1.35
C SER A 57 10.77 -3.19 0.40
N GLY A 58 11.37 -2.05 0.77
CA GLY A 58 12.39 -1.36 -0.01
C GLY A 58 11.87 -0.29 -0.96
N PHE A 59 10.61 0.14 -0.83
CA PHE A 59 10.10 1.32 -1.55
C PHE A 59 10.43 2.59 -0.76
N GLN A 60 10.93 3.62 -1.46
CA GLN A 60 11.19 4.95 -0.88
C GLN A 60 10.02 5.93 -1.09
N SER A 61 9.05 5.51 -1.90
CA SER A 61 7.91 6.31 -2.31
C SER A 61 6.74 5.39 -2.65
N VAL A 62 5.53 5.84 -2.36
CA VAL A 62 4.30 5.27 -2.95
C VAL A 62 3.93 6.06 -4.20
N THR A 63 3.07 5.48 -5.02
CA THR A 63 2.57 6.09 -6.25
C THR A 63 1.13 6.53 -6.06
N ILE A 64 0.84 7.78 -6.42
CA ILE A 64 -0.51 8.25 -6.69
C ILE A 64 -0.65 8.48 -8.19
N PHE A 65 -1.88 8.44 -8.71
CA PHE A 65 -2.13 8.71 -10.13
C PHE A 65 -2.95 9.99 -10.27
N LYS A 66 -2.44 10.93 -11.08
CA LYS A 66 -3.14 12.16 -11.46
C LYS A 66 -3.22 12.21 -12.98
N ASN A 67 -4.43 12.31 -13.54
CA ASN A 67 -4.65 12.26 -14.99
C ASN A 67 -3.97 11.05 -15.65
N HIS A 68 -4.09 9.88 -15.00
CA HIS A 68 -3.43 8.62 -15.40
C HIS A 68 -1.90 8.65 -15.46
N GLN A 69 -1.26 9.69 -14.92
CA GLN A 69 0.20 9.77 -14.79
C GLN A 69 0.64 9.44 -13.37
N PRO A 70 1.67 8.59 -13.19
CA PRO A 70 2.19 8.26 -11.87
C PRO A 70 2.94 9.45 -11.28
N VAL A 71 2.66 9.76 -10.02
CA VAL A 71 3.40 10.74 -9.21
C VAL A 71 3.92 10.00 -7.98
N LEU A 72 5.24 10.05 -7.79
CA LEU A 72 5.91 9.42 -6.65
C LEU A 72 5.82 10.36 -5.45
N MET A 73 5.19 9.89 -4.39
CA MET A 73 5.10 10.55 -3.09
C MET A 73 6.06 9.85 -2.13
N PRO A 74 7.06 10.56 -1.58
CA PRO A 74 7.97 9.99 -0.58
C PRO A 74 7.21 9.41 0.62
N ILE A 75 7.75 8.33 1.20
CA ILE A 75 7.29 7.81 2.48
C ILE A 75 8.11 8.49 3.57
N GLU A 76 7.44 9.09 4.55
CA GLU A 76 8.04 9.74 5.74
C GLU A 76 8.04 8.81 6.96
#